data_AF-A0A954Q143-F1
#
_entry.id   AF-A0A954Q143-F1
#
_cell.length_a   1.000
_cell.length_b   1.000
_cell.length_c   1.000
_cell.angle_alpha   90.00
_cell.angle_beta   90.00
_cell.angle_gamma   90.00
#
_symmetry.space_group_name_H-M   'P 1'
#
loop_
_entity.id
_entity.type
_entity.pdbx_description
1 polymer ?
#
loop_
_entity_poly.entity_id
_entity_poly.type
_entity_poly.pdbx_seq_one_letter_code
_entity_poly.pdbx_strand_id
1 'polypeptide(L)'
;MASPNWYRNFASACGIALATLFFSVSCCDSGAFAQESNSVVAVVNADPITRQMLSTATLERYGETVLDNVIINRQLIFQACQERGLEVTEAEVTQEISRLATKFGFSVQDYLGLLQEKRDIDPGQYGREIVWPILALRKLVADQVEPTEQEFNEAYLSEYGEAVKCRMIM
;
A
#
# COMPACT_ATOMS: atom_id res chain seq x y z
N MET A 1 -13.77 40.30 -21.94
CA MET A 1 -12.60 39.45 -21.62
C MET A 1 -12.70 38.21 -22.48
N ALA A 2 -11.67 37.97 -23.28
CA ALA A 2 -11.72 37.12 -24.46
C ALA A 2 -11.57 35.63 -24.14
N SER A 3 -12.36 34.79 -24.80
CA SER A 3 -12.06 33.38 -25.08
C SER A 3 -11.90 33.22 -26.60
N PRO A 4 -10.80 32.62 -27.12
CA PRO A 4 -10.60 32.49 -28.57
C PRO A 4 -11.16 31.18 -29.13
N ASN A 5 -12.04 31.38 -30.09
CA ASN A 5 -12.35 30.56 -31.27
C ASN A 5 -11.21 29.69 -31.79
N TRP A 6 -11.53 28.47 -32.24
CA TRP A 6 -11.08 27.92 -33.54
C TRP A 6 -11.82 26.62 -33.91
N TYR A 7 -13.02 26.74 -34.47
CA TYR A 7 -13.59 25.71 -35.34
C TYR A 7 -14.27 26.42 -36.51
N ARG A 8 -14.11 25.84 -37.72
CA ARG A 8 -14.40 26.33 -39.10
C ARG A 8 -13.13 26.77 -39.82
N ASN A 9 -12.82 26.36 -41.04
CA ASN A 9 -13.56 25.71 -42.12
C ASN A 9 -12.51 25.22 -43.14
N PHE A 10 -12.70 24.08 -43.78
CA PHE A 10 -12.48 23.95 -45.23
C PHE A 10 -13.31 22.78 -45.75
N ALA A 11 -14.25 23.10 -46.63
CA ALA A 11 -15.12 22.18 -47.33
C ALA A 11 -14.72 22.09 -48.81
N SER A 12 -15.19 21.02 -49.47
CA SER A 12 -15.22 20.75 -50.92
C SER A 12 -13.97 20.10 -51.53
N ALA A 13 -14.04 19.13 -52.44
CA ALA A 13 -15.11 18.30 -53.03
C ALA A 13 -14.45 17.23 -53.93
N CYS A 14 -15.19 16.14 -54.22
CA CYS A 14 -15.16 15.31 -55.45
C CYS A 14 -13.88 14.54 -55.88
N GLY A 15 -14.07 13.23 -56.15
CA GLY A 15 -13.30 12.52 -57.19
C GLY A 15 -13.09 11.03 -56.94
N ILE A 16 -13.87 10.18 -57.61
CA ILE A 16 -13.77 8.71 -57.62
C ILE A 16 -12.55 8.26 -58.45
N ALA A 17 -11.74 7.32 -57.95
CA ALA A 17 -10.96 6.39 -58.79
C ALA A 17 -10.50 5.15 -58.00
N LEU A 18 -10.75 3.97 -58.56
CA LEU A 18 -10.25 2.66 -58.13
C LEU A 18 -8.72 2.60 -58.11
N ALA A 19 -8.14 2.03 -57.05
CA ALA A 19 -6.94 1.18 -57.15
C ALA A 19 -6.76 0.36 -55.86
N THR A 20 -6.82 -0.95 -56.02
CA THR A 20 -6.43 -1.97 -55.05
C THR A 20 -5.01 -1.74 -54.54
N LEU A 21 -4.85 -1.56 -53.23
CA LEU A 21 -3.61 -1.88 -52.52
C LEU A 21 -3.96 -2.81 -51.37
N PHE A 22 -3.56 -4.07 -51.52
CA PHE A 22 -3.41 -5.03 -50.45
C PHE A 22 -2.55 -4.43 -49.34
N PHE A 23 -3.18 -3.99 -48.26
CA PHE A 23 -2.50 -3.86 -46.98
C PHE A 23 -2.93 -5.06 -46.16
N SER A 24 -2.10 -6.10 -46.17
CA SER A 24 -2.23 -7.25 -45.28
C SER A 24 -2.24 -6.74 -43.84
N VAL A 25 -3.43 -6.68 -43.25
CA VAL A 25 -3.60 -6.67 -41.80
C VAL A 25 -3.05 -8.01 -41.33
N SER A 26 -1.77 -8.00 -40.92
CA SER A 26 -1.18 -9.10 -40.19
C SER A 26 -2.02 -9.36 -38.96
N CYS A 27 -2.34 -10.64 -38.80
CA CYS A 27 -3.11 -11.21 -37.73
C CYS A 27 -2.60 -10.77 -36.36
N CYS A 28 -3.56 -10.55 -35.47
CA CYS A 28 -3.48 -10.63 -34.02
C CYS A 28 -2.10 -11.03 -33.48
N ASP A 29 -1.33 -10.04 -33.04
CA ASP A 29 -0.32 -10.29 -32.01
C ASP A 29 -1.08 -10.41 -30.67
N SER A 30 -1.74 -11.56 -30.50
CA SER A 30 -2.28 -11.96 -29.21
C SER A 30 -1.07 -12.21 -28.32
N GLY A 31 -0.77 -11.22 -27.47
CA GLY A 31 0.28 -11.29 -26.47
C GLY A 31 0.25 -12.64 -25.77
N ALA A 32 1.31 -13.42 -26.00
CA ALA A 32 1.57 -14.67 -25.31
C ALA A 32 1.99 -14.36 -23.87
N PHE A 33 1.03 -14.08 -23.00
CA PHE A 33 1.18 -14.26 -21.55
C PHE A 33 0.42 -15.53 -21.16
N ALA A 34 0.95 -16.67 -21.56
CA ALA A 34 0.43 -17.96 -21.11
C ALA A 34 1.59 -18.88 -20.74
N GLN A 35 1.69 -19.07 -19.42
CA GLN A 35 2.14 -20.28 -18.72
C GLN A 35 3.66 -20.54 -18.59
N GLU A 36 4.27 -19.89 -17.61
CA GLU A 36 5.43 -20.44 -16.91
C GLU A 36 5.21 -20.45 -15.37
N SER A 37 4.03 -20.89 -14.91
CA SER A 37 3.72 -20.95 -13.47
C SER A 37 3.74 -22.34 -12.85
N ASN A 38 4.11 -23.38 -13.60
CA ASN A 38 4.11 -24.75 -13.10
C ASN A 38 5.46 -25.18 -12.49
N SER A 39 6.11 -24.29 -11.73
CA SER A 39 7.30 -24.67 -10.97
C SER A 39 6.90 -25.64 -9.86
N VAL A 40 7.57 -26.79 -9.80
CA VAL A 40 7.38 -27.77 -8.73
C VAL A 40 8.03 -27.22 -7.46
N VAL A 41 7.23 -27.10 -6.39
CA VAL A 41 7.68 -26.56 -5.09
C VAL A 41 8.01 -27.65 -4.08
N ALA A 42 7.43 -28.83 -4.24
CA ALA A 42 7.72 -30.01 -3.44
C ALA A 42 7.31 -31.29 -4.20
N VAL A 43 7.82 -32.45 -3.77
CA VAL A 43 7.41 -33.77 -4.29
C VAL A 43 7.08 -34.67 -3.11
N VAL A 44 5.92 -35.34 -3.15
CA VAL A 44 5.49 -36.29 -2.12
C VAL A 44 5.18 -37.62 -2.80
N ASN A 45 5.89 -38.69 -2.45
CA ASN A 45 5.69 -40.02 -3.05
C ASN A 45 5.70 -40.04 -4.60
N ALA A 46 6.55 -39.22 -5.22
CA ALA A 46 6.64 -38.98 -6.66
C ALA A 46 5.50 -38.15 -7.29
N ASP A 47 4.52 -37.68 -6.50
CA ASP A 47 3.54 -36.70 -6.95
C ASP A 47 4.09 -35.27 -6.77
N PRO A 48 4.24 -34.48 -7.86
CA PRO A 48 4.73 -33.12 -7.77
C PRO A 48 3.64 -32.17 -7.26
N ILE A 49 3.97 -31.41 -6.21
CA ILE A 49 3.16 -30.28 -5.77
C ILE A 49 3.63 -29.03 -6.52
N THR A 50 2.71 -28.43 -7.25
CA THR A 50 3.00 -27.30 -8.12
C THR A 50 2.78 -25.97 -7.40
N ARG A 51 3.49 -24.92 -7.85
CA ARG A 51 3.26 -23.56 -7.36
C ARG A 51 1.81 -23.12 -7.53
N GLN A 52 1.16 -23.53 -8.62
CA GLN A 52 -0.25 -23.24 -8.85
C GLN A 52 -1.12 -23.84 -7.74
N MET A 53 -0.94 -25.12 -7.40
CA MET A 53 -1.71 -25.77 -6.33
C MET A 53 -1.50 -25.10 -4.97
N LEU A 54 -0.26 -24.78 -4.63
CA LEU A 54 0.05 -24.05 -3.41
C LEU A 54 -0.59 -22.65 -3.41
N SER A 55 -0.53 -21.93 -4.53
CA SER A 55 -1.10 -20.59 -4.66
C SER A 55 -2.62 -20.59 -4.48
N THR A 56 -3.32 -21.55 -5.10
CA THR A 56 -4.78 -21.69 -4.96
C THR A 56 -5.15 -21.95 -3.51
N ALA A 57 -4.52 -22.93 -2.86
CA ALA A 57 -4.80 -23.25 -1.46
C ALA A 57 -4.47 -22.09 -0.50
N THR A 58 -3.45 -21.27 -0.83
CA THR A 58 -3.08 -20.09 -0.03
C THR A 58 -4.07 -18.95 -0.23
N LEU A 59 -4.48 -18.70 -1.47
CA LEU A 59 -5.49 -17.68 -1.80
C LEU A 59 -6.85 -18.00 -1.18
N GLU A 60 -7.26 -19.27 -1.17
CA GLU A 60 -8.49 -19.72 -0.51
C GLU A 60 -8.48 -19.45 1.00
N ARG A 61 -7.32 -19.48 1.65
CA ARG A 61 -7.19 -19.31 3.12
C ARG A 61 -6.93 -17.86 3.54
N TYR A 62 -6.11 -17.13 2.79
CA TYR A 62 -5.58 -15.83 3.20
C TYR A 62 -5.74 -14.74 2.14
N GLY A 63 -6.28 -15.07 0.96
CA GLY A 63 -6.33 -14.16 -0.18
C GLY A 63 -7.08 -12.87 0.12
N GLU A 64 -8.29 -12.98 0.67
CA GLU A 64 -9.11 -11.81 1.04
C GLU A 64 -8.41 -10.93 2.08
N THR A 65 -7.94 -11.52 3.17
CA THR A 65 -7.28 -10.79 4.26
C THR A 65 -6.02 -10.06 3.80
N VAL A 66 -5.16 -10.71 2.99
CA VAL A 66 -3.92 -10.10 2.50
C VAL A 66 -4.21 -9.05 1.44
N LEU A 67 -5.16 -9.32 0.53
CA LEU A 67 -5.53 -8.39 -0.52
C LEU A 67 -6.04 -7.07 0.09
N ASP A 68 -6.99 -7.14 1.01
CA ASP A 68 -7.56 -5.93 1.60
C ASP A 68 -6.56 -5.22 2.51
N ASN A 69 -5.99 -5.94 3.49
CA ASN A 69 -5.21 -5.29 4.54
C ASN A 69 -3.81 -4.86 4.11
N VAL A 70 -3.16 -5.63 3.22
CA VAL A 70 -1.76 -5.40 2.85
C VAL A 70 -1.66 -4.71 1.50
N ILE A 71 -2.45 -5.13 0.52
CA ILE A 71 -2.28 -4.66 -0.87
C ILE A 71 -3.13 -3.41 -1.13
N ILE A 72 -4.46 -3.50 -0.96
CA ILE A 72 -5.39 -2.43 -1.29
C ILE A 72 -5.15 -1.22 -0.39
N ASN A 73 -5.16 -1.43 0.93
CA ASN A 73 -4.96 -0.33 1.88
C ASN A 73 -3.66 0.43 1.64
N ARG A 74 -2.55 -0.30 1.43
CA ARG A 74 -1.26 0.33 1.13
C ARG A 74 -1.28 1.11 -0.18
N GLN A 75 -1.91 0.56 -1.23
CA GLN A 75 -2.00 1.21 -2.52
C GLN A 75 -2.82 2.50 -2.46
N LEU A 76 -3.94 2.48 -1.72
CA LEU A 76 -4.79 3.66 -1.51
C LEU A 76 -4.02 4.77 -0.79
N ILE A 77 -3.27 4.43 0.27
CA ILE A 77 -2.43 5.38 1.00
C ILE A 77 -1.37 5.97 0.07
N PHE A 78 -0.70 5.13 -0.72
CA PHE A 78 0.32 5.57 -1.67
C PHE A 78 -0.22 6.52 -2.74
N GLN A 79 -1.42 6.25 -3.26
CA GLN A 79 -2.11 7.13 -4.21
C GLN A 79 -2.45 8.47 -3.56
N ALA A 80 -3.05 8.46 -2.36
CA ALA A 80 -3.38 9.69 -1.64
C ALA A 80 -2.14 10.54 -1.30
N CYS A 81 -1.01 9.90 -0.95
CA CYS A 81 0.26 10.60 -0.74
C CYS A 81 0.76 11.28 -2.02
N GLN A 82 0.73 10.57 -3.16
CA GLN A 82 1.15 11.13 -4.45
C GLN A 82 0.27 12.30 -4.89
N GLU A 83 -1.05 12.20 -4.73
CA GLU A 83 -1.98 13.28 -5.08
C GLU A 83 -1.68 14.59 -4.33
N ARG A 84 -1.17 14.49 -3.10
CA ARG A 84 -0.79 15.63 -2.26
C ARG A 84 0.70 15.99 -2.36
N GLY A 85 1.48 15.30 -3.18
CA GLY A 85 2.92 15.51 -3.30
C GLY A 85 3.70 15.18 -2.01
N LEU A 86 3.17 14.29 -1.17
CA LEU A 86 3.78 13.87 0.08
C LEU A 86 4.60 12.59 -0.15
N GLU A 87 5.84 12.58 0.33
CA GLU A 87 6.71 11.41 0.27
C GLU A 87 7.19 11.03 1.68
N VAL A 88 7.26 9.73 1.94
CA VAL A 88 7.86 9.15 3.15
C VAL A 88 9.16 8.48 2.76
N THR A 89 10.27 8.98 3.30
CA THR A 89 11.61 8.49 2.95
C THR A 89 12.02 7.30 3.83
N GLU A 90 12.97 6.49 3.35
CA GLU A 90 13.51 5.39 4.16
C GLU A 90 14.21 5.88 5.45
N ALA A 91 14.78 7.09 5.42
CA ALA A 91 15.39 7.71 6.58
C ALA A 91 14.34 7.98 7.69
N GLU A 92 13.17 8.47 7.33
CA GLU A 92 12.06 8.68 8.27
C GLU A 92 11.56 7.37 8.86
N VAL A 93 11.45 6.33 8.04
CA VAL A 93 11.07 4.98 8.51
C VAL A 93 12.08 4.45 9.51
N THR A 94 13.38 4.58 9.20
CA THR A 94 14.47 4.15 10.10
C THR A 94 14.47 4.93 11.41
N GLN A 95 14.24 6.25 11.33
CA GLN A 95 14.14 7.10 12.51
C GLN A 95 12.94 6.72 13.38
N GLU A 96 11.79 6.42 12.79
CA GLU A 96 10.61 6.00 13.54
C GLU A 96 10.83 4.63 14.21
N ILE A 97 11.50 3.68 13.54
CA ILE A 97 11.87 2.40 14.14
C ILE A 97 12.79 2.64 15.36
N SER A 98 13.78 3.51 15.23
CA SER A 98 14.66 3.90 16.34
C SER A 98 13.90 4.54 17.51
N ARG A 99 12.95 5.43 17.21
CA ARG A 99 12.08 6.05 18.20
C ARG A 99 11.21 5.03 18.93
N LEU A 100 10.64 4.08 18.20
CA LEU A 100 9.82 3.00 18.77
C LEU A 100 10.67 2.07 19.65
N ALA A 101 11.84 1.64 19.18
CA ALA A 101 12.76 0.82 19.96
C ALA A 101 13.14 1.51 21.29
N THR A 102 13.49 2.81 21.22
CA THR A 102 13.82 3.63 22.39
C THR A 102 12.64 3.75 23.35
N LYS A 103 11.42 3.96 22.83
CA LYS A 103 10.19 4.05 23.65
C LYS A 103 9.95 2.77 24.46
N PHE A 104 10.32 1.61 23.92
CA PHE A 104 10.21 0.33 24.61
C PHE A 104 11.47 -0.07 25.39
N GLY A 105 12.52 0.78 25.40
CA GLY A 105 13.77 0.52 26.13
C GLY A 105 14.69 -0.51 25.50
N PHE A 106 14.55 -0.78 24.19
CA PHE A 106 15.38 -1.73 23.45
C PHE A 106 16.35 -1.02 22.49
N SER A 107 17.43 -1.71 22.15
CA SER A 107 18.20 -1.35 20.95
C SER A 107 17.38 -1.68 19.69
N VAL A 108 17.69 -1.05 18.56
CA VAL A 108 16.99 -1.31 17.28
C VAL A 108 17.10 -2.79 16.89
N GLN A 109 18.29 -3.39 17.07
CA GLN A 109 18.48 -4.80 16.73
C GLN A 109 17.69 -5.73 17.64
N ASP A 110 17.71 -5.49 18.95
CA ASP A 110 16.95 -6.31 19.90
C ASP A 110 15.44 -6.20 19.67
N TYR A 111 14.96 -4.98 19.36
CA TYR A 111 13.55 -4.75 19.05
C TYR A 111 13.09 -5.50 17.80
N LEU A 112 13.86 -5.43 16.72
CA LEU A 112 13.56 -6.13 15.47
C LEU A 112 13.69 -7.66 15.64
N GLY A 113 14.70 -8.12 16.38
CA GLY A 113 14.86 -9.55 16.70
C GLY A 113 13.71 -10.09 17.53
N LEU A 114 13.23 -9.34 18.52
CA LEU A 114 12.07 -9.72 19.33
C LEU A 114 10.78 -9.78 18.49
N LEU A 115 10.59 -8.84 17.56
CA LEU A 115 9.44 -8.86 16.66
C LEU A 115 9.46 -10.09 15.76
N GLN A 116 10.62 -10.46 15.22
CA GLN A 116 10.77 -11.67 14.42
C GLN A 116 10.50 -12.93 15.25
N GLU A 117 11.08 -13.04 16.46
CA GLU A 117 10.92 -14.22 17.31
C GLU A 117 9.47 -14.40 17.79
N LYS A 118 8.81 -13.31 18.20
CA LYS A 118 7.48 -13.38 18.85
C LYS A 118 6.32 -13.28 17.87
N ARG A 119 6.50 -12.65 16.72
CA ARG A 119 5.42 -12.37 15.78
C ARG A 119 5.68 -12.88 14.36
N ASP A 120 6.82 -13.50 14.11
CA ASP A 120 7.21 -14.01 12.78
C ASP A 120 7.18 -12.91 11.70
N ILE A 121 7.53 -11.68 12.10
CA ILE A 121 7.59 -10.53 11.21
C ILE A 121 9.04 -10.29 10.82
N ASP A 122 9.33 -10.34 9.52
CA ASP A 122 10.65 -9.98 9.00
C ASP A 122 10.94 -8.48 9.23
N PRO A 123 12.17 -8.09 9.64
CA PRO A 123 12.51 -6.69 9.87
C PRO A 123 12.29 -5.77 8.65
N GLY A 124 12.55 -6.27 7.44
CA GLY A 124 12.30 -5.52 6.20
C GLY A 124 10.81 -5.39 5.89
N GLN A 125 10.03 -6.42 6.19
CA GLN A 125 8.56 -6.39 6.11
C GLN A 125 7.98 -5.37 7.10
N TYR A 126 8.46 -5.35 8.35
CA TYR A 126 7.97 -4.45 9.39
C TYR A 126 8.02 -2.97 8.97
N GLY A 127 9.15 -2.53 8.41
CA GLY A 127 9.31 -1.16 7.94
C GLY A 127 8.32 -0.80 6.82
N ARG A 128 8.18 -1.68 5.81
CA ARG A 128 7.37 -1.42 4.62
C ARG A 128 5.87 -1.58 4.84
N GLU A 129 5.46 -2.54 5.66
CA GLU A 129 4.04 -2.92 5.80
C GLU A 129 3.39 -2.33 7.05
N ILE A 130 4.17 -1.97 8.07
CA ILE A 130 3.62 -1.44 9.33
C ILE A 130 4.05 0.00 9.56
N VAL A 131 5.36 0.29 9.52
CA VAL A 131 5.85 1.64 9.86
C VAL A 131 5.51 2.66 8.77
N TRP A 132 5.74 2.31 7.50
CA TRP A 132 5.50 3.21 6.37
C TRP A 132 4.02 3.67 6.29
N PRO A 133 3.00 2.79 6.34
CA PRO A 133 1.61 3.23 6.30
C PRO A 133 1.23 4.16 7.47
N ILE A 134 1.73 3.89 8.66
CA ILE A 134 1.47 4.73 9.84
C ILE A 134 2.06 6.14 9.64
N LEU A 135 3.28 6.25 9.12
CA LEU A 135 3.91 7.54 8.83
C LEU A 135 3.19 8.29 7.71
N ALA A 136 2.83 7.58 6.63
CA ALA A 136 2.11 8.14 5.50
C ALA A 136 0.74 8.71 5.94
N LEU A 137 -0.03 7.94 6.71
CA LEU A 137 -1.31 8.41 7.25
C LEU A 137 -1.16 9.61 8.19
N ARG A 138 -0.15 9.60 9.07
CA ARG A 138 0.16 10.77 9.92
C ARG A 138 0.41 12.01 9.09
N LYS A 139 1.21 11.92 8.02
CA LYS A 139 1.47 13.04 7.12
C LYS A 139 0.22 13.51 6.37
N LEU A 140 -0.62 12.59 5.92
CA LEU A 140 -1.87 12.92 5.22
C LEU A 140 -2.85 13.72 6.09
N VAL A 141 -2.87 13.47 7.40
CA VAL A 141 -3.83 14.06 8.34
C VAL A 141 -3.23 15.22 9.14
N ALA A 142 -1.91 15.42 9.12
CA ALA A 142 -1.21 16.42 9.93
C ALA A 142 -1.80 17.84 9.81
N ASP A 143 -2.16 18.27 8.59
CA ASP A 143 -2.68 19.62 8.34
C ASP A 143 -4.18 19.77 8.66
N GLN A 144 -4.87 18.68 8.99
CA GLN A 144 -6.33 18.66 9.20
C GLN A 144 -6.71 18.65 10.68
N VAL A 145 -5.74 18.49 11.60
CA VAL A 145 -5.99 18.31 13.03
C VAL A 145 -5.29 19.41 13.81
N GLU A 146 -6.05 20.42 14.22
CA GLU A 146 -5.62 21.43 15.19
C GLU A 146 -6.39 21.20 16.50
N PRO A 147 -5.73 20.76 17.58
CA PRO A 147 -6.40 20.57 18.86
C PRO A 147 -6.82 21.91 19.45
N THR A 148 -8.05 21.99 19.94
CA THR A 148 -8.55 23.19 20.63
C THR A 148 -7.98 23.28 22.05
N GLU A 149 -7.91 24.50 22.61
CA GLU A 149 -7.48 24.69 24.00
C GLU A 149 -8.37 23.93 25.00
N GLN A 150 -9.66 23.78 24.69
CA GLN A 150 -10.60 23.05 25.53
C GLN A 150 -10.25 21.55 25.56
N GLU A 151 -10.08 20.92 24.40
CA GLU A 151 -9.69 19.51 24.31
C GLU A 151 -8.34 19.24 24.98
N PHE A 152 -7.39 20.17 24.83
CA PHE A 152 -6.11 20.10 25.52
C PHE A 152 -6.28 20.12 27.05
N ASN A 153 -7.07 21.06 27.57
CA ASN A 153 -7.32 21.17 29.01
C ASN A 153 -8.05 19.94 29.57
N GLU A 154 -9.03 19.41 28.84
CA GLU A 154 -9.75 18.19 29.22
C GLU A 154 -8.80 16.97 29.27
N ALA A 155 -7.96 16.78 28.25
CA ALA A 155 -6.99 15.70 28.22
C ALA A 155 -5.93 15.85 29.34
N TYR A 156 -5.47 17.08 29.58
CA TYR A 156 -4.53 17.38 30.65
C TYR A 156 -5.11 17.04 32.03
N LEU A 157 -6.36 17.44 32.30
CA LEU A 157 -7.05 17.12 33.54
C LEU A 157 -7.35 15.63 33.68
N SER A 158 -7.59 14.91 32.58
CA SER A 158 -7.79 13.45 32.64
C SER A 158 -6.52 12.69 33.03
N GLU A 159 -5.37 13.10 32.53
CA GLU A 159 -4.09 12.41 32.79
C GLU A 159 -3.39 12.89 34.08
N TYR A 160 -3.49 14.19 34.38
CA TYR A 160 -2.76 14.84 35.48
C TYR A 160 -3.65 15.55 36.49
N GLY A 161 -4.97 15.45 36.35
CA GLY A 161 -5.91 16.01 37.31
C GLY A 161 -5.91 15.27 38.64
N GLU A 162 -6.85 15.66 39.49
CA GLU A 162 -6.95 15.11 40.84
C GLU A 162 -7.22 13.60 40.82
N ALA A 163 -6.25 12.82 41.27
CA ALA A 163 -6.38 11.38 41.35
C ALA A 163 -7.17 10.96 42.60
N VAL A 164 -8.24 10.19 42.41
CA VAL A 164 -9.05 9.63 43.49
C VAL A 164 -8.66 8.19 43.81
N LYS A 165 -8.48 7.88 45.10
CA LYS A 165 -8.21 6.54 45.59
C LYS A 165 -9.51 5.80 45.86
N CYS A 166 -9.86 4.84 45.00
CA CYS A 166 -11.08 4.03 45.12
C CYS A 166 -10.75 2.58 45.52
N ARG A 167 -11.66 1.93 46.24
CA ARG A 167 -11.64 0.47 46.46
C ARG A 167 -12.60 -0.17 45.48
N MET A 168 -12.07 -0.95 44.53
CA MET A 168 -12.89 -1.74 43.61
C MET A 168 -13.40 -3.00 44.34
N ILE A 169 -14.70 -3.27 44.25
CA ILE A 169 -15.32 -4.54 44.64
C ILE A 169 -15.90 -5.12 43.35
N MET A 170 -15.43 -6.30 42.96
CA MET A 170 -15.88 -7.05 41.78
C MET A 170 -16.85 -8.14 42.20
#